data_AF-A0A9N9DND7-F1
#
_entry.id   AF-A0A9N9DND7-F1
#
_cell.length_a   1.000
_cell.length_b   1.000
_cell.length_c   1.000
_cell.angle_alpha   90.00
_cell.angle_beta   90.00
_cell.angle_gamma   90.00
#
_symmetry.space_group_name_H-M   'P 1'
#
loop_
_entity.id
_entity.type
_entity.pdbx_description
1 polymer ?
#
loop_
_entity_poly.entity_id
_entity_poly.type
_entity_poly.pdbx_seq_one_letter_code
_entity_poly.pdbx_strand_id
1 'polypeptide(L)'
;ENEIVEKEFKLLNDDSNIYKLIGPVLVKQEKSEATLNVSKRLEYIRSEIKRVESQIKDLTEKLEKKKLEVVEIQGQYSLSLQKSEAATQ
;
A
#
# COMPACT_ATOMS: atom_id res chain seq x y z
N GLU A 1 -7.97 9.93 -10.68
CA GLU A 1 -7.60 11.16 -11.41
C GLU A 1 -6.47 10.92 -12.42
N ASN A 2 -5.24 10.62 -12.01
CA ASN A 2 -4.12 10.40 -12.95
C ASN A 2 -4.36 9.31 -14.02
N GLU A 3 -5.08 8.23 -13.70
CA GLU A 3 -5.44 7.21 -14.71
C GLU A 3 -6.46 7.71 -15.73
N ILE A 4 -7.30 8.67 -15.35
CA ILE A 4 -8.27 9.31 -16.25
C ILE A 4 -7.50 10.25 -17.18
N VAL A 5 -6.60 11.07 -16.64
CA VAL A 5 -5.73 11.96 -17.43
C VAL A 5 -4.86 11.17 -18.41
N GLU A 6 -4.32 10.02 -18.00
CA GLU A 6 -3.56 9.13 -18.92
C GLU A 6 -4.43 8.64 -20.09
N LYS A 7 -5.70 8.26 -19.82
CA LYS A 7 -6.65 7.85 -20.86
C LYS A 7 -7.00 9.00 -21.79
N GLU A 8 -7.24 10.19 -21.25
CA GLU A 8 -7.52 11.40 -22.02
C GLU A 8 -6.33 11.74 -22.94
N PHE A 9 -5.08 11.67 -22.46
CA PHE A 9 -3.90 11.88 -23.29
C PHE A 9 -3.76 10.90 -24.45
N LYS A 10 -4.22 9.65 -24.30
CA LYS A 10 -4.25 8.66 -25.38
C LYS A 10 -5.28 8.97 -26.46
N LEU A 11 -6.30 9.77 -26.16
CA LEU A 11 -7.33 10.19 -27.10
C LEU A 11 -6.98 11.49 -27.84
N LEU A 12 -5.96 12.21 -27.40
CA LEU A 12 -5.53 13.46 -28.03
C LEU A 12 -4.71 13.22 -29.29
N ASN A 13 -4.96 14.03 -30.33
CA ASN A 13 -4.13 14.07 -31.53
C ASN A 13 -2.70 14.52 -31.21
N ASP A 14 -1.73 14.19 -32.05
CA ASP A 14 -0.30 14.50 -31.80
C ASP A 14 0.04 16.00 -31.91
N ASP A 15 -0.80 16.78 -32.59
CA ASP A 15 -0.70 18.24 -32.71
C ASP A 15 -1.43 19.00 -31.59
N SER A 16 -2.02 18.29 -30.63
CA SER A 16 -2.78 18.91 -29.53
C SER A 16 -1.87 19.72 -28.61
N ASN A 17 -2.23 20.97 -28.33
CA ASN A 17 -1.52 21.81 -27.37
C ASN A 17 -1.87 21.38 -25.93
N ILE A 18 -0.86 21.00 -25.16
CA ILE A 18 -1.01 20.69 -23.73
C ILE A 18 -0.58 21.89 -22.90
N TYR A 19 -1.33 22.17 -21.85
CA TYR A 19 -1.01 23.23 -20.91
C TYR A 19 -1.10 22.72 -19.46
N LYS A 20 -0.18 23.17 -18.63
CA LYS A 20 -0.13 22.88 -17.19
C LYS A 20 -0.43 24.14 -16.40
N LEU A 21 -1.42 24.07 -15.51
CA LEU A 21 -1.74 25.15 -14.59
C LEU A 21 -0.76 25.12 -13.40
N ILE A 22 -0.05 26.22 -13.18
CA ILE A 22 0.87 26.43 -12.07
C ILE A 22 0.49 27.74 -11.37
N GLY A 23 -0.17 27.63 -10.22
CA GLY A 23 -0.75 28.79 -9.53
C GLY A 23 -1.76 29.51 -10.43
N PRO A 24 -1.67 30.84 -10.62
CA PRO A 24 -2.56 31.58 -11.51
C PRO A 24 -2.16 31.53 -12.99
N VAL A 25 -1.10 30.80 -13.36
CA VAL A 25 -0.52 30.84 -14.72
C VAL A 25 -0.68 29.50 -15.44
N LEU A 26 -1.02 29.57 -16.72
CA LEU A 26 -1.11 28.42 -17.62
C LEU A 26 0.15 28.35 -18.51
N VAL A 27 0.94 27.29 -18.38
CA VAL A 27 2.22 27.12 -19.09
C VAL A 27 2.07 26.05 -20.16
N LYS A 28 2.49 26.35 -21.40
CA LYS A 28 2.51 25.37 -22.48
C LYS A 28 3.54 24.28 -22.18
N GLN A 29 3.15 23.02 -22.37
CA GLN A 29 4.01 21.86 -22.12
C GLN A 29 3.96 20.91 -23.31
N GLU A 30 5.08 20.23 -23.57
CA GLU A 30 5.16 19.20 -24.61
C GLU A 30 4.32 17.98 -24.21
N LYS A 31 3.57 17.42 -25.17
CA LYS A 31 2.69 16.25 -24.94
C LYS A 31 3.45 15.05 -24.39
N SER A 32 4.66 14.81 -24.89
CA SER A 32 5.53 13.72 -24.46
C SER A 32 5.96 13.88 -22.99
N GLU A 33 6.32 15.10 -22.58
CA GLU A 33 6.72 15.40 -21.21
C GLU A 33 5.53 15.28 -20.24
N ALA A 34 4.36 15.82 -20.62
CA ALA A 34 3.15 15.70 -19.84
C ALA A 34 2.74 14.23 -19.63
N THR A 35 2.79 13.43 -20.70
CA THR A 35 2.49 11.99 -20.64
C THR A 35 3.47 11.25 -19.74
N LEU A 36 4.78 11.50 -19.89
CA LEU A 36 5.80 10.88 -19.06
C LEU A 36 5.61 11.20 -17.58
N ASN A 37 5.25 12.45 -17.24
CA ASN A 37 5.01 12.87 -15.87
C ASN A 37 3.81 12.14 -15.25
N VAL A 38 2.71 12.00 -15.99
CA VAL A 38 1.52 11.25 -15.53
C VAL A 38 1.86 9.77 -15.35
N SER A 39 2.56 9.15 -16.30
CA SER A 39 2.97 7.75 -16.21
C SER A 39 3.89 7.48 -15.02
N LYS A 40 4.93 8.31 -14.81
CA LYS A 40 5.83 8.19 -13.65
C LYS A 40 5.07 8.36 -12.33
N ARG A 41 4.10 9.27 -12.28
CA ARG A 41 3.30 9.47 -11.07
C ARG A 41 2.43 8.24 -10.77
N LEU A 42 1.84 7.62 -11.79
CA LEU A 42 1.08 6.39 -11.66
C LEU A 42 1.96 5.22 -11.21
N GLU A 43 3.14 5.08 -11.80
CA GLU A 43 4.12 4.06 -11.40
C GLU A 43 4.48 4.19 -9.92
N TYR A 44 4.83 5.41 -9.48
CA TYR A 44 5.15 5.69 -8.08
C TYR A 44 4.00 5.36 -7.13
N ILE A 45 2.77 5.75 -7.48
CA ILE A 45 1.59 5.43 -6.66
C ILE A 45 1.40 3.92 -6.56
N ARG A 46 1.52 3.20 -7.68
CA ARG A 46 1.39 1.73 -7.72
C ARG A 46 2.50 1.04 -6.93
N SER A 47 3.74 1.53 -6.98
CA SER A 47 4.83 0.98 -6.17
C SER A 47 4.60 1.19 -4.68
N GLU A 48 4.09 2.37 -4.29
CA GLU A 48 3.77 2.67 -2.89
C GLU A 48 2.62 1.81 -2.37
N ILE A 49 1.58 1.57 -3.17
CA ILE A 49 0.50 0.63 -2.82
C ILE A 49 1.08 -0.76 -2.54
N LYS A 50 1.89 -1.30 -3.46
CA LYS A 50 2.51 -2.63 -3.28
C LYS A 50 3.39 -2.69 -2.03
N ARG A 51 4.15 -1.61 -1.75
CA ARG A 51 5.00 -1.51 -0.56
C ARG A 51 4.15 -1.60 0.71
N VAL A 52 3.06 -0.85 0.78
CA VAL A 52 2.14 -0.84 1.93
C VAL A 52 1.44 -2.20 2.07
N GLU A 53 0.98 -2.80 0.98
CA GLU A 53 0.38 -4.15 0.99
C GLU A 53 1.34 -5.22 1.54
N SER A 54 2.62 -5.16 1.13
CA SER A 54 3.65 -6.06 1.66
C SER A 54 3.84 -5.86 3.17
N GLN A 55 3.88 -4.61 3.63
CA GLN A 55 4.00 -4.31 5.06
C GLN A 55 2.80 -4.82 5.86
N ILE A 56 1.58 -4.67 5.33
CA ILE A 56 0.36 -5.20 5.95
C ILE A 56 0.44 -6.71 6.07
N LYS A 57 0.86 -7.41 5.00
CA LYS A 57 1.01 -8.87 5.01
C LYS A 57 2.01 -9.32 6.07
N ASP A 58 3.21 -8.73 6.08
CA ASP A 58 4.27 -9.09 7.03
C ASP A 58 3.83 -8.85 8.49
N LEU A 59 3.14 -7.74 8.74
CA LEU A 59 2.61 -7.42 10.07
C LEU A 59 1.49 -8.39 10.48
N THR A 60 0.63 -8.79 9.55
CA THR A 60 -0.43 -9.78 9.80
C THR A 60 0.16 -11.15 10.14
N GLU A 61 1.19 -11.59 9.41
CA GLU A 61 1.88 -12.85 9.72
C GLU A 61 2.57 -12.81 11.09
N LYS A 62 3.20 -11.69 11.44
CA LYS A 62 3.81 -11.49 12.77
C LYS A 62 2.75 -11.48 13.88
N LEU A 63 1.62 -10.84 13.64
CA LEU A 63 0.50 -10.80 14.58
C LEU A 63 -0.02 -12.22 14.86
N GLU A 64 -0.24 -13.02 13.82
CA GLU A 64 -0.78 -14.38 14.01
C GLU A 64 0.22 -15.29 14.73
N LYS A 65 1.53 -15.18 14.42
CA LYS A 65 2.57 -15.89 15.18
C LYS A 65 2.55 -15.53 16.66
N LYS A 66 2.47 -14.23 16.99
CA LYS A 66 2.41 -13.76 18.38
C LYS A 66 1.14 -14.21 19.10
N LYS A 67 0.01 -14.24 18.41
CA LYS A 67 -1.25 -14.77 18.94
C LYS A 67 -1.14 -16.25 19.29
N LEU A 68 -0.51 -17.07 18.43
CA LEU A 68 -0.28 -18.48 18.72
C LEU A 68 0.64 -18.68 19.93
N GLU A 69 1.75 -17.92 20.02
CA GLU A 69 2.64 -17.95 21.18
C GLU A 69 1.89 -17.64 22.48
N VAL A 70 1.02 -16.62 22.49
CA VAL A 70 0.21 -16.26 23.66
C VAL A 70 -0.74 -17.38 24.05
N VAL A 71 -1.43 -17.99 23.09
CA VAL A 71 -2.35 -19.12 23.34
C VAL A 71 -1.61 -20.32 23.91
N GLU A 72 -0.42 -20.62 23.39
CA GLU A 72 0.42 -21.72 23.90
C GLU A 72 0.82 -21.47 25.37
N ILE A 73 1.30 -20.26 25.69
CA ILE A 73 1.67 -19.89 27.06
C ILE A 73 0.47 -19.99 28.00
N GLN A 74 -0.71 -19.50 27.59
CA GLN A 74 -1.94 -19.60 28.37
C GLN A 74 -2.35 -21.06 28.61
N GLY A 75 -2.23 -21.92 27.60
CA GLY A 75 -2.51 -23.35 27.71
C GLY A 75 -1.56 -24.06 28.66
N GLN A 76 -0.25 -23.79 28.56
CA GLN A 76 0.75 -24.34 29.48
C GLN A 76 0.51 -23.89 30.92
N TYR A 77 0.18 -22.61 31.13
CA TYR A 77 -0.12 -22.08 32.46
C TYR A 77 -1.33 -22.79 33.08
N SER A 78 -2.43 -22.96 32.35
CA SER A 78 -3.62 -23.67 32.83
C SER A 78 -3.33 -25.13 33.20
N LEU A 79 -2.52 -25.83 32.41
CA LEU A 79 -2.11 -27.21 32.70
C LEU A 79 -1.22 -27.28 33.96
N SER A 80 -0.33 -26.31 34.14
CA SER A 80 0.53 -26.25 35.32
C SER A 80 -0.26 -26.03 36.61
N LEU A 81 -1.31 -25.19 36.56
CA LEU A 81 -2.22 -24.97 37.70
C LEU A 81 -2.96 -26.25 38.08
N GLN A 82 -3.57 -26.95 37.12
CA GLN A 82 -4.24 -28.23 37.39
C GLN A 82 -3.31 -29.28 38.00
N LYS A 83 -2.06 -29.35 37.53
CA LYS A 83 -1.07 -30.27 38.10
C LYS A 83 -0.69 -29.89 39.53
N SER A 84 -0.56 -28.61 39.85
CA SER A 84 -0.26 -28.14 41.21
C SER A 84 -1.41 -28.40 42.18
N GLU A 85 -2.66 -28.21 41.75
CA GLU A 85 -3.85 -28.49 42.57
C GLU A 85 -3.99 -29.99 42.85
N ALA A 86 -3.74 -30.84 41.84
CA ALA A 86 -3.78 -32.29 42.01
C ALA A 86 -2.65 -32.86 42.88
N ALA A 87 -1.50 -32.17 42.99
CA ALA A 87 -0.37 -32.57 43.83
C ALA A 87 -0.50 -32.13 45.29
N THR A 88 -1.46 -31.25 45.61
CA THR A 88 -1.68 -30.72 46.97
C THR A 88 -2.83 -31.46 47.70
N GLN A 89 -3.54 -32.37 47.03
CA GLN A 89 -4.49 -33.34 47.61
C GLN A 89 -3.83 -34.69 47.84
#